data_AF-A0A2S7P3J2-F1
#
_entry.id   AF-A0A2S7P3J2-F1
#
_cell.length_a   1.000
_cell.length_b   1.000
_cell.length_c   1.000
_cell.angle_alpha   90.00
_cell.angle_beta   90.00
_cell.angle_gamma   90.00
#
_symmetry.space_group_name_H-M   'P 1'
#
loop_
_entity.id
_entity.type
_entity.pdbx_description
1 polymer ?
#
loop_
_entity_poly.entity_id
_entity_poly.type
_entity_poly.pdbx_seq_one_letter_code
_entity_poly.pdbx_strand_id
1 'polypeptide(L)'
;MEPFVHFLAQGVIICSECKYAVLPSHIDTHLKDKEKHRAMNIDREHMVAAIQTIQGLKTTIAELNQLIFPPVSNPPIPILQQAWTDGLRCQLHDEDSNPYMYIAYQVRKIQEHCRQVHQWENPQKKGRLEVWREIPVP
;
A
#
# COMPACT_ATOMS: atom_id res chain seq x y z
N MET A 1 -9.19 -21.17 -9.16
CA MET A 1 -7.81 -20.78 -9.52
C MET A 1 -7.08 -20.47 -8.24
N GLU A 2 -6.71 -21.46 -7.43
CA GLU A 2 -6.03 -21.17 -6.17
C GLU A 2 -4.61 -20.64 -6.44
N PRO A 3 -4.13 -19.60 -5.73
CA PRO A 3 -4.74 -18.95 -4.56
C PRO A 3 -5.63 -17.72 -4.87
N PHE A 4 -6.02 -17.49 -6.12
CA PHE A 4 -6.79 -16.31 -6.52
C PHE A 4 -8.31 -16.52 -6.51
N VAL A 5 -9.00 -15.56 -5.92
CA VAL A 5 -10.47 -15.46 -5.91
C VAL A 5 -10.88 -14.21 -6.69
N HIS A 6 -11.76 -14.39 -7.69
CA HIS A 6 -12.31 -13.27 -8.45
C HIS A 6 -13.42 -12.57 -7.65
N PHE A 7 -13.23 -11.28 -7.41
CA PHE A 7 -14.20 -10.42 -6.76
C PHE A 7 -14.91 -9.55 -7.80
N LEU A 8 -15.97 -10.12 -8.38
CA LEU A 8 -16.73 -9.60 -9.52
C LEU A 8 -17.25 -8.17 -9.34
N ALA A 9 -17.77 -7.86 -8.15
CA ALA A 9 -18.40 -6.56 -7.91
C ALA A 9 -17.43 -5.37 -8.03
N GLN A 10 -16.12 -5.62 -7.92
CA GLN A 10 -15.07 -4.61 -8.02
C GLN A 10 -14.16 -4.86 -9.23
N GLY A 11 -14.34 -5.99 -9.94
CA GLY A 11 -13.50 -6.39 -11.07
C GLY A 11 -12.05 -6.61 -10.67
N VAL A 12 -11.80 -7.23 -9.52
CA VAL A 12 -10.43 -7.48 -9.02
C VAL A 12 -10.24 -8.94 -8.63
N ILE A 13 -9.00 -9.41 -8.63
CA ILE A 13 -8.62 -10.72 -8.10
C ILE A 13 -7.88 -10.56 -6.78
N ILE A 14 -8.24 -11.36 -5.79
CA ILE A 14 -7.67 -11.33 -4.45
C ILE A 14 -6.87 -12.61 -4.24
N CYS A 15 -5.64 -12.49 -3.77
CA CYS A 15 -4.86 -13.64 -3.33
C CYS A 15 -5.29 -14.05 -1.91
N SER A 16 -5.67 -15.32 -1.70
CA SER A 16 -6.08 -15.87 -0.40
C SER A 16 -4.96 -15.88 0.63
N GLU A 17 -3.72 -16.13 0.20
CA GLU A 17 -2.56 -16.19 1.10
C GLU A 17 -2.13 -14.80 1.55
N CYS A 18 -2.08 -13.88 0.59
CA CYS A 18 -1.59 -12.54 0.81
C CYS A 18 -2.68 -11.57 1.30
N LYS A 19 -3.95 -11.93 1.10
CA LYS A 19 -5.14 -11.22 1.55
C LYS A 19 -5.28 -9.79 1.01
N TYR A 20 -4.80 -9.56 -0.21
CA TYR A 20 -4.95 -8.31 -0.96
C TYR A 20 -5.18 -8.55 -2.45
N ALA A 21 -5.70 -7.53 -3.13
CA ALA A 21 -5.94 -7.56 -4.57
C ALA A 21 -4.65 -7.41 -5.37
N VAL A 22 -4.49 -8.20 -6.44
CA VAL A 22 -3.31 -8.19 -7.31
C VAL A 22 -3.73 -7.82 -8.72
N LEU A 23 -3.00 -6.90 -9.36
CA LEU A 23 -3.24 -6.59 -10.76
C LEU A 23 -2.89 -7.79 -11.65
N PRO A 24 -3.65 -8.08 -12.72
CA PRO A 24 -3.35 -9.16 -13.65
C PRO A 24 -1.92 -9.14 -14.18
N SER A 25 -1.38 -7.95 -14.49
CA SER A 25 0.01 -7.76 -14.95
C SER A 25 1.07 -8.13 -13.91
N HIS A 26 0.72 -8.15 -12.62
CA HIS A 26 1.63 -8.44 -11.52
C HIS A 26 1.53 -9.88 -11.00
N ILE A 27 0.67 -10.72 -11.58
CA ILE A 27 0.45 -12.08 -11.07
C ILE A 27 1.72 -12.93 -11.08
N ASP A 28 2.45 -12.98 -12.19
CA ASP A 28 3.70 -13.77 -12.25
C ASP A 28 4.74 -13.26 -11.23
N THR A 29 4.91 -11.94 -11.11
CA THR A 29 5.86 -11.36 -10.15
C THR A 29 5.41 -11.59 -8.70
N HIS A 30 4.11 -11.52 -8.44
CA HIS A 30 3.54 -11.82 -7.12
C HIS A 30 3.80 -13.27 -6.70
N LEU A 31 3.56 -14.23 -7.60
CA LEU A 31 3.77 -15.66 -7.32
C LEU A 31 5.24 -16.04 -7.17
N LYS A 32 6.16 -15.22 -7.68
CA LYS A 32 7.61 -15.39 -7.48
C LYS A 32 8.07 -15.03 -6.06
N ASP A 33 7.22 -14.38 -5.26
CA ASP A 33 7.51 -14.10 -3.85
C ASP A 33 7.59 -15.41 -3.06
N LYS A 34 8.83 -15.87 -2.81
CA LYS A 34 9.11 -17.12 -2.11
C LYS A 34 8.75 -17.06 -0.63
N GLU A 35 8.63 -15.90 -0.01
CA GLU A 35 8.24 -15.84 1.39
C GLU A 35 6.76 -16.18 1.55
N LYS A 36 5.93 -15.83 0.56
CA LYS A 36 4.48 -16.00 0.61
C LYS A 36 3.97 -17.22 -0.15
N HIS A 37 4.65 -17.64 -1.22
CA HIS A 37 4.14 -18.66 -2.16
C HIS A 37 5.03 -19.88 -2.35
N ARG A 38 6.17 -20.00 -1.64
CA ARG A 38 7.15 -21.09 -1.85
C ARG A 38 6.60 -22.49 -1.63
N ALA A 39 5.65 -22.67 -0.72
CA ALA A 39 5.08 -23.99 -0.42
C ALA A 39 4.06 -24.45 -1.46
N MET A 40 3.63 -23.58 -2.37
CA MET A 40 2.59 -23.89 -3.33
C MET A 40 3.22 -24.39 -4.63
N ASN A 41 2.81 -25.58 -5.08
CA ASN A 41 3.18 -26.09 -6.39
C ASN A 41 2.25 -25.50 -7.45
N ILE A 42 2.56 -24.27 -7.88
CA ILE A 42 1.70 -23.48 -8.76
C ILE A 42 2.25 -23.50 -10.19
N ASP A 43 1.42 -23.94 -11.13
CA ASP A 43 1.62 -23.67 -12.56
C ASP A 43 1.31 -22.19 -12.85
N ARG A 44 2.34 -21.35 -12.79
CA ARG A 44 2.20 -19.90 -12.95
C ARG A 44 1.72 -19.52 -14.35
N GLU A 45 2.19 -20.21 -15.39
CA GLU A 45 1.85 -19.88 -16.78
C GLU A 45 0.37 -20.15 -17.03
N HIS A 46 -0.11 -21.32 -16.60
CA HIS A 46 -1.52 -21.66 -16.68
C HIS A 46 -2.39 -20.68 -15.89
N MET A 47 -1.98 -20.27 -14.69
CA MET A 47 -2.75 -19.29 -13.91
C MET A 47 -2.78 -17.90 -14.54
N VAL A 48 -1.65 -17.41 -15.05
CA VAL A 48 -1.61 -16.12 -15.75
C VAL A 48 -2.54 -16.15 -16.96
N ALA A 49 -2.49 -17.22 -17.76
CA ALA A 49 -3.37 -17.40 -18.90
C ALA A 49 -4.85 -17.44 -18.46
N ALA A 50 -5.19 -18.23 -17.44
CA ALA A 50 -6.56 -18.32 -16.94
C ALA A 50 -7.08 -16.95 -16.46
N ILE A 51 -6.28 -16.20 -15.70
CA ILE A 51 -6.65 -14.86 -15.19
C ILE A 51 -6.83 -13.86 -16.33
N GLN A 52 -5.99 -13.90 -17.36
CA GLN A 52 -6.13 -13.02 -18.53
C GLN A 52 -7.44 -13.25 -19.30
N THR A 53 -8.04 -14.44 -19.22
CA THR A 53 -9.34 -14.72 -19.86
C THR A 53 -10.54 -14.22 -19.07
N ILE A 54 -10.36 -13.78 -17.82
CA ILE A 54 -11.46 -13.31 -16.97
C ILE A 54 -11.93 -11.94 -17.48
N GLN A 55 -13.17 -11.88 -17.95
CA GLN A 55 -13.80 -10.63 -18.36
C GLN A 55 -14.17 -9.77 -17.13
N GLY A 56 -14.08 -8.45 -17.30
CA GLY A 56 -14.46 -7.48 -16.28
C GLY A 56 -13.38 -7.19 -15.23
N LEU A 57 -12.18 -7.75 -15.37
CA LEU A 57 -11.05 -7.37 -14.53
C LEU A 57 -10.50 -6.00 -14.89
N LYS A 58 -10.25 -5.20 -13.86
CA LYS A 58 -9.43 -3.99 -13.95
C LYS A 58 -7.98 -4.42 -14.13
N THR A 59 -7.35 -3.94 -15.19
CA THR A 59 -6.00 -4.36 -15.59
C THR A 59 -4.95 -3.27 -15.35
N THR A 60 -5.39 -2.04 -15.12
CA THR A 60 -4.52 -0.88 -14.96
C THR A 60 -4.72 -0.17 -13.62
N ILE A 61 -3.69 0.55 -13.17
CA ILE A 61 -3.75 1.39 -11.97
C ILE A 61 -4.80 2.49 -12.12
N ALA A 62 -4.96 3.05 -13.33
CA ALA A 62 -5.96 4.09 -13.59
C ALA A 62 -7.39 3.57 -13.35
N GLU A 63 -7.70 2.34 -13.75
CA GLU A 63 -9.00 1.72 -13.48
C GLU A 63 -9.24 1.43 -12.00
N LEU A 64 -8.18 1.13 -11.24
CA LEU A 64 -8.25 0.93 -9.79
C LEU A 64 -8.57 2.23 -9.06
N ASN A 65 -8.06 3.38 -9.53
CA ASN A 65 -8.41 4.68 -8.96
C ASN A 65 -9.90 5.04 -9.15
N GLN A 66 -10.60 4.33 -10.04
CA GLN A 66 -12.04 4.45 -10.27
C GLN A 66 -12.84 3.36 -9.54
N LEU A 67 -12.26 2.69 -8.55
CA LEU A 67 -12.97 1.72 -7.73
C LEU A 67 -14.06 2.40 -6.91
N ILE A 68 -15.28 1.87 -7.02
CA ILE A 68 -16.37 2.26 -6.15
C ILE A 68 -16.22 1.48 -4.85
N PHE A 69 -15.96 2.19 -3.76
CA PHE A 69 -15.90 1.58 -2.43
C PHE A 69 -17.30 1.16 -2.00
N PRO A 70 -17.45 -0.06 -1.43
CA PRO A 70 -18.74 -0.49 -0.92
C PRO A 70 -19.19 0.43 0.23
N PRO A 71 -20.51 0.59 0.44
CA PRO A 71 -21.04 1.31 1.61
C PRO A 71 -20.48 0.75 2.92
N VAL A 72 -20.36 1.59 3.94
CA VAL A 72 -19.85 1.20 5.28
C VAL A 72 -20.70 0.10 5.93
N SER A 73 -21.98 -0.02 5.53
CA SER A 73 -22.90 -1.07 5.98
C SER A 73 -22.59 -2.46 5.41
N ASN A 74 -21.78 -2.57 4.36
CA ASN A 74 -21.45 -3.86 3.78
C ASN A 74 -20.54 -4.66 4.73
N PRO A 75 -20.75 -5.99 4.86
CA PRO A 75 -19.85 -6.81 5.64
C PRO A 75 -18.44 -6.77 5.02
N PRO A 76 -17.38 -6.84 5.86
CA PRO A 76 -16.01 -6.95 5.37
C PRO A 76 -15.84 -8.16 4.45
N ILE A 77 -15.02 -8.01 3.41
CA ILE A 77 -14.70 -9.10 2.49
C ILE A 77 -13.79 -10.09 3.24
N PRO A 78 -14.22 -11.33 3.54
CA PRO A 78 -13.52 -12.21 4.49
C PRO A 78 -12.10 -12.59 4.08
N ILE A 79 -11.82 -12.58 2.78
CA ILE A 79 -10.52 -12.96 2.21
C ILE A 79 -9.50 -11.81 2.34
N LEU A 80 -9.97 -10.58 2.48
CA LEU A 80 -9.09 -9.44 2.69
C LEU A 80 -8.52 -9.43 4.11
N GLN A 81 -7.32 -8.89 4.23
CA GLN A 81 -6.73 -8.61 5.52
C GLN A 81 -7.60 -7.59 6.25
N GLN A 82 -7.68 -7.70 7.57
CA GLN A 82 -8.28 -6.66 8.40
C GLN A 82 -7.64 -5.31 8.09
N ALA A 83 -8.46 -4.27 7.98
CA ALA A 83 -7.96 -2.92 7.78
C ALA A 83 -6.94 -2.59 8.87
N TRP A 84 -5.77 -2.11 8.46
CA TRP A 84 -4.77 -1.63 9.38
C TRP A 84 -5.28 -0.34 10.05
N THR A 85 -5.04 -0.22 11.36
CA THR A 85 -5.56 0.87 12.19
C THR A 85 -4.50 1.86 12.62
N ASP A 86 -3.23 1.59 12.28
CA ASP A 86 -2.02 2.30 12.72
C ASP A 86 -1.38 3.15 11.61
N GLY A 87 -2.13 3.43 10.54
CA GLY A 87 -1.68 4.30 9.46
C GLY A 87 -1.43 5.73 9.95
N LEU A 88 -0.33 6.34 9.50
CA LEU A 88 0.00 7.74 9.78
C LEU A 88 -0.68 8.63 8.74
N ARG A 89 -1.69 9.38 9.17
CA ARG A 89 -2.35 10.40 8.33
C ARG A 89 -1.57 11.70 8.34
N CYS A 90 -1.47 12.36 7.19
CA CYS A 90 -0.96 13.73 7.10
C CYS A 90 -1.86 14.66 7.94
N GLN A 91 -1.25 15.50 8.76
CA GLN A 91 -1.95 16.45 9.62
C GLN A 91 -1.96 17.88 9.05
N LEU A 92 -1.38 18.07 7.86
CA LEU A 92 -1.31 19.37 7.20
C LEU A 92 -2.53 19.59 6.29
N HIS A 93 -2.79 20.86 5.99
CA HIS A 93 -3.90 21.28 5.14
C HIS A 93 -3.40 21.61 3.73
N ASP A 94 -4.30 21.58 2.75
CA ASP A 94 -4.06 22.12 1.42
C ASP A 94 -4.24 23.65 1.37
N GLU A 95 -4.08 24.24 0.18
CA GLU A 95 -4.17 25.69 -0.04
C GLU A 95 -5.56 26.25 0.33
N ASP A 96 -6.60 25.43 0.22
CA ASP A 96 -7.98 25.77 0.57
C ASP A 96 -8.30 25.49 2.05
N SER A 97 -7.28 25.24 2.87
CA SER A 97 -7.40 24.90 4.30
C SER A 97 -8.20 23.62 4.59
N ASN A 98 -8.27 22.69 3.63
CA ASN A 98 -8.87 21.38 3.84
C ASN A 98 -7.82 20.37 4.32
N PRO A 99 -8.17 19.42 5.20
CA PRO A 99 -7.23 18.45 5.71
C PRO A 99 -6.81 17.46 4.62
N TYR A 100 -5.50 17.32 4.41
CA TYR A 100 -4.97 16.43 3.37
C TYR A 100 -5.30 14.96 3.71
N MET A 101 -5.79 14.19 2.73
CA MET A 101 -6.25 12.80 2.92
C MET A 101 -5.17 11.74 2.67
N TYR A 102 -3.89 12.11 2.75
CA TYR A 102 -2.79 11.17 2.55
C TYR A 102 -2.50 10.34 3.81
N ILE A 103 -2.35 9.03 3.67
CA ILE A 103 -2.02 8.09 4.75
C ILE A 103 -0.85 7.22 4.30
N ALA A 104 0.14 7.04 5.18
CA ALA A 104 1.25 6.12 4.98
C ALA A 104 1.57 5.34 6.27
N TYR A 105 2.05 4.11 6.12
CA TYR A 105 2.46 3.29 7.28
C TYR A 105 3.86 3.61 7.78
N GLN A 106 4.74 4.02 6.88
CA GLN A 106 6.13 4.27 7.22
C GLN A 106 6.32 5.73 7.57
N VAL A 107 6.93 6.01 8.72
CA VAL A 107 7.33 7.37 9.15
C VAL A 107 8.14 8.06 8.04
N ARG A 108 9.04 7.32 7.37
CA ARG A 108 9.83 7.84 6.25
C ARG A 108 8.95 8.34 5.10
N LYS A 109 7.87 7.62 4.78
CA LYS A 109 6.95 7.96 3.68
C LYS A 109 6.08 9.17 4.02
N ILE A 110 5.57 9.26 5.25
CA ILE A 110 4.81 10.45 5.65
C ILE A 110 5.70 11.69 5.70
N GLN A 111 6.96 11.57 6.17
CA GLN A 111 7.93 12.67 6.13
C GLN A 111 8.36 13.07 4.72
N GLU A 112 8.52 12.10 3.81
CA GLU A 112 8.75 12.35 2.38
C GLU A 112 7.58 13.15 1.78
N HIS A 113 6.35 12.71 2.02
CA HIS A 113 5.13 13.41 1.61
C HIS A 113 5.08 14.84 2.17
N CYS A 114 5.27 15.04 3.48
CA CYS A 114 5.25 16.37 4.09
C CYS A 114 6.30 17.31 3.48
N ARG A 115 7.51 16.81 3.19
CA ARG A 115 8.57 17.59 2.54
C ARG A 115 8.24 17.96 1.09
N GLN A 116 7.69 17.03 0.32
CA GLN A 116 7.45 17.23 -1.12
C GLN A 116 6.18 18.03 -1.41
N VAL A 117 5.11 17.76 -0.66
CA VAL A 117 3.78 18.35 -0.92
C VAL A 117 3.57 19.63 -0.12
N HIS A 118 4.01 19.64 1.14
CA HIS A 118 3.78 20.79 2.04
C HIS A 118 5.04 21.61 2.29
N GLN A 119 6.16 21.28 1.61
CA GLN A 119 7.47 21.91 1.84
C GLN A 119 7.88 21.93 3.31
N TRP A 120 7.38 20.96 4.10
CA TRP A 120 7.59 20.93 5.53
C TRP A 120 9.05 20.61 5.84
N GLU A 121 9.73 21.52 6.53
CA GLU A 121 11.07 21.31 7.04
C GLU A 121 11.04 20.95 8.52
N ASN A 122 11.92 20.04 8.94
CA ASN A 122 12.01 19.67 10.34
C ASN A 122 12.53 20.86 11.18
N PRO A 123 11.75 21.41 12.11
CA PRO A 123 12.20 22.52 12.95
C PRO A 123 13.33 22.11 13.91
N GLN A 124 13.46 20.82 14.24
CA GLN A 124 14.60 20.33 15.00
C GLN A 124 15.80 20.11 14.08
N LYS A 125 16.72 21.09 14.05
CA LYS A 125 18.04 20.91 13.44
C LYS A 125 18.73 19.71 14.08
N LYS A 126 19.42 18.90 13.27
CA LYS A 126 20.24 17.77 13.73
C LYS A 126 21.18 18.30 14.82
N GLY A 127 20.96 17.89 16.07
CA GLY A 127 21.78 18.33 17.19
C GLY A 127 23.24 18.08 16.84
N ARG A 128 24.04 19.16 16.79
CA ARG A 128 25.48 19.04 16.73
C ARG A 128 25.87 18.45 18.09
N LEU A 129 26.47 17.26 18.12
CA LEU A 129 27.23 16.83 19.29
C LEU A 129 28.31 17.89 19.50
N GLU A 130 28.09 18.79 20.45
CA GLU A 130 29.10 19.74 20.84
C GLU A 130 30.24 18.93 21.44
N VAL A 131 31.36 18.87 20.73
CA VAL A 131 32.61 18.35 21.26
C VAL A 131 32.94 19.20 22.47
N TRP A 132 32.75 18.64 23.66
CA TRP A 132 33.24 19.21 24.92
C TRP A 132 34.75 19.40 24.79
N ARG A 133 35.18 20.61 24.46
CA ARG A 133 36.57 21.02 24.68
C ARG A 133 36.66 21.41 26.13
N GLU A 134 37.38 20.60 26.90
CA GLU A 134 37.81 20.95 28.24
C GLU A 134 38.49 22.33 28.20
N ILE A 135 37.90 23.30 28.88
CA ILE A 135 38.51 24.61 29.11
C ILE A 135 39.48 24.43 30.29
N PRO A 136 40.78 24.74 30.16
CA PRO A 136 41.66 24.77 31.32
C PRO A 136 41.21 25.91 32.23
N VAL A 137 40.89 25.57 33.49
CA VAL A 137 40.62 26.52 34.56
C VAL A 137 41.97 27.10 35.04
N PRO A 138 42.08 28.41 35.34
CA PRO A 138 43.33 29.10 35.67
C PRO A 138 44.05 28.57 36.91
#